data_AF-A0A7D3WS47-F1
#
_entry.id   AF-A0A7D3WS47-F1
#
_cell.length_a   1.000
_cell.length_b   1.000
_cell.length_c   1.000
_cell.angle_alpha   90.00
_cell.angle_beta   90.00
_cell.angle_gamma   90.00
#
_symmetry.space_group_name_H-M   'P 1'
#
loop_
_entity.id
_entity.type
_entity.pdbx_description
1 polymer ?
#
loop_
_entity_poly.entity_id
_entity_poly.type
_entity_poly.pdbx_seq_one_letter_code
_entity_poly.pdbx_strand_id
1 'polypeptide(L)'
;MPPPTNNALAFDGNDDYVALGSPASLSNLGVSGCTLETWVNLNSTGVVNSLIRKDGDYTLAVLNGTPYVEVWNQGTGSSARTYVSGTTNLTAGRWQHLAATWNGTTLRLYLDGVDVSGTQAASPVTASSQLQLGRSVNYNQPLGGQLDELRIYNVALTQAQVQADQFSTTAAVPASQKYYANFDQGAAGGNNAGITSLTDQSGNGNTGTLNNFALTGTTSNFVRSFPTITGIAPATGGIGTSVALTGTNLTDAAGFAFNGTSTTGFATPTSDLTATVTVPTGATTGPVSVASATLAKYNGPTFTVTYPDLVVSTFMQLTPGIYNNVTITNGGGGYFSAAGQLFQVMGKMVVQPGGFFSGNGTLVTGPGSFALSRRAEMNVTTATGLSTSGPTGDIQVTGTRYFSPDATYNYSSYNSSAQITGSGLPARVNTFRNYNQNSVTFTNSLAIRNVLVYYNGTPPTRPAGITLTLLSDQDSTASIQYAGTAYPGSYIVQRYVSGDLNPGAGYRQVSAPVAGPMVSDLATAAFTPVVNPAYNTSATPGTTTPFPTVYGYDETRLATTTNNLSAFDKGFFSPAALSTVLADGRATP
;
A
#
# COMPACT_ATOMS: atom_id res chain seq x y z
N MET A 1 42.47 -16.30 -6.19
CA MET A 1 42.27 -14.86 -5.97
C MET A 1 42.23 -14.66 -4.46
N PRO A 2 43.03 -13.78 -3.86
CA PRO A 2 42.83 -13.41 -2.46
C PRO A 2 41.38 -12.95 -2.26
N PRO A 3 40.78 -13.13 -1.07
CA PRO A 3 39.43 -12.64 -0.81
C PRO A 3 39.36 -11.14 -1.13
N PRO A 4 38.23 -10.64 -1.66
CA PRO A 4 38.07 -9.21 -1.91
C PRO A 4 38.30 -8.45 -0.60
N THR A 5 39.28 -7.55 -0.61
CA THR A 5 39.49 -6.56 0.45
C THR A 5 38.54 -5.40 0.23
N ASN A 6 37.98 -4.86 1.31
CA ASN A 6 37.17 -3.63 1.28
C ASN A 6 37.80 -2.64 2.26
N ASN A 7 38.72 -1.84 1.75
CA ASN A 7 39.52 -0.90 2.51
C ASN A 7 39.20 0.53 2.09
N ALA A 8 39.49 1.47 2.98
CA ALA A 8 39.54 2.90 2.71
C ALA A 8 40.97 3.41 2.89
N LEU A 9 41.24 4.62 2.41
CA LEU A 9 42.49 5.32 2.70
C LEU A 9 42.27 6.37 3.78
N ALA A 10 43.00 6.26 4.90
CA ALA A 10 42.97 7.19 6.02
C ALA A 10 44.03 8.28 5.86
N PHE A 11 43.59 9.53 6.00
CA PHE A 11 44.39 10.75 5.95
C PHE A 11 44.44 11.36 7.36
N ASP A 12 45.64 11.69 7.81
CA ASP A 12 45.90 12.07 9.21
C ASP A 12 45.46 13.49 9.60
N GLY A 13 45.05 14.31 8.63
CA GLY A 13 44.66 15.70 8.84
C GLY A 13 45.82 16.70 8.91
N ASN A 14 47.05 16.30 8.60
CA ASN A 14 48.22 17.17 8.61
C ASN A 14 48.74 17.43 7.19
N ASP A 15 49.27 16.40 6.54
CA ASP A 15 50.01 16.57 5.29
C ASP A 15 49.87 15.43 4.27
N ASP A 16 49.11 14.38 4.59
CA ASP A 16 48.77 13.27 3.69
C ASP A 16 48.01 13.73 2.45
N TYR A 17 48.43 13.26 1.27
CA TYR A 17 47.68 13.48 0.02
C TYR A 17 48.10 12.53 -1.12
N VAL A 18 47.19 12.33 -2.07
CA VAL A 18 47.48 11.60 -3.30
C VAL A 18 47.67 12.60 -4.44
N ALA A 19 48.83 12.55 -5.11
CA ALA A 19 49.17 13.44 -6.21
C ALA A 19 48.98 12.72 -7.56
N LEU A 20 48.08 13.21 -8.41
CA LEU A 20 47.85 12.66 -9.74
C LEU A 20 48.56 13.45 -10.85
N GLY A 21 49.19 14.59 -10.51
CA GLY A 21 49.77 15.51 -11.50
C GLY A 21 48.67 16.20 -12.31
N SER A 22 48.91 16.45 -13.60
CA SER A 22 47.96 17.15 -14.50
C SER A 22 47.45 16.23 -15.62
N PRO A 23 46.69 15.17 -15.32
CA PRO A 23 46.23 14.21 -16.32
C PRO A 23 45.27 14.86 -17.32
N ALA A 24 45.52 14.63 -18.62
CA ALA A 24 44.75 15.22 -19.70
C ALA A 24 43.30 14.70 -19.73
N SER A 25 43.08 13.42 -19.39
CA SER A 25 41.75 12.79 -19.32
C SER A 25 40.85 13.33 -18.21
N LEU A 26 41.42 14.08 -17.25
CA LEU A 26 40.73 14.73 -16.14
C LEU A 26 40.90 16.26 -16.19
N SER A 27 41.14 16.82 -17.37
CA SER A 27 41.21 18.27 -17.58
C SER A 27 40.01 18.73 -18.40
N ASN A 28 39.58 19.98 -18.21
CA ASN A 28 38.46 20.58 -18.93
C ASN A 28 37.14 19.78 -18.79
N LEU A 29 36.96 19.10 -17.66
CA LEU A 29 35.72 18.38 -17.40
C LEU A 29 34.58 19.38 -17.27
N GLY A 30 33.39 19.02 -17.74
CA GLY A 30 32.16 19.80 -17.59
C GLY A 30 31.81 20.81 -18.69
N VAL A 31 32.57 20.87 -19.79
CA VAL A 31 32.02 21.35 -21.08
C VAL A 31 30.89 20.44 -21.58
N SER A 32 30.99 19.13 -21.32
CA SER A 32 29.98 18.09 -21.65
C SER A 32 29.32 17.46 -20.42
N GLY A 33 29.63 17.98 -19.22
CA GLY A 33 29.24 17.41 -17.93
C GLY A 33 30.41 16.84 -17.12
N CYS A 34 30.25 16.78 -15.80
CA CYS A 34 31.21 16.24 -14.84
C CYS A 34 30.46 15.70 -13.61
N THR A 35 30.97 14.62 -13.03
CA THR A 35 30.56 14.16 -11.70
C THR A 35 31.79 13.81 -10.87
N LEU A 36 31.84 14.31 -9.64
CA LEU A 36 32.85 13.97 -8.63
C LEU A 36 32.11 13.27 -7.50
N GLU A 37 32.56 12.10 -7.07
CA GLU A 37 31.92 11.40 -5.95
C GLU A 37 32.90 10.54 -5.14
N THR A 38 32.57 10.32 -3.87
CA THR A 38 33.33 9.45 -2.95
C THR A 38 32.50 9.19 -1.69
N TRP A 39 32.74 8.04 -1.05
CA TRP A 39 32.39 7.85 0.35
C TRP A 39 33.42 8.54 1.24
N VAL A 40 32.97 9.25 2.26
CA VAL A 40 33.83 9.97 3.20
C VAL A 40 33.41 9.72 4.65
N ASN A 41 34.40 9.57 5.53
CA ASN A 41 34.22 9.56 6.98
C ASN A 41 35.18 10.55 7.63
N LEU A 42 34.65 11.64 8.17
CA LEU A 42 35.45 12.74 8.71
C LEU A 42 35.75 12.55 10.21
N ASN A 43 36.97 12.87 10.64
CA ASN A 43 37.32 12.93 12.05
C ASN A 43 36.68 14.15 12.75
N SER A 44 36.55 15.27 12.03
CA SER A 44 35.94 16.51 12.49
C SER A 44 35.31 17.27 11.33
N THR A 45 34.18 17.93 11.61
CA THR A 45 33.47 18.78 10.64
C THR A 45 33.80 20.26 10.80
N GLY A 46 34.49 20.68 11.86
CA GLY A 46 34.75 22.10 12.18
C GLY A 46 35.87 22.77 11.37
N VAL A 47 36.34 22.15 10.30
CA VAL A 47 37.46 22.61 9.46
C VAL A 47 37.12 22.46 7.98
N VAL A 48 37.99 22.96 7.10
CA VAL A 48 37.90 22.71 5.66
C VAL A 48 38.63 21.40 5.33
N ASN A 49 37.89 20.42 4.79
CA ASN A 49 38.45 19.15 4.34
C ASN A 49 38.39 19.08 2.80
N SER A 50 39.54 19.13 2.12
CA SER A 50 39.60 18.94 0.67
C SER A 50 39.57 17.45 0.33
N LEU A 51 38.61 17.02 -0.49
CA LEU A 51 38.49 15.60 -0.88
C LEU A 51 39.08 15.37 -2.27
N ILE A 52 38.60 16.12 -3.26
CA ILE A 52 39.09 16.12 -4.64
C ILE A 52 39.38 17.56 -4.98
N ARG A 53 40.61 17.89 -5.37
CA ARG A 53 40.95 19.25 -5.80
C ARG A 53 41.82 19.22 -7.03
N LYS A 54 41.33 19.86 -8.09
CA LYS A 54 42.12 20.24 -9.25
C LYS A 54 42.27 21.75 -9.27
N ASP A 55 43.49 22.23 -9.06
CA ASP A 55 43.72 23.64 -8.78
C ASP A 55 43.28 24.56 -9.93
N GLY A 56 42.46 25.57 -9.63
CA GLY A 56 41.92 26.46 -10.65
C GLY A 56 41.03 25.76 -11.69
N ASP A 57 40.50 24.57 -11.37
CA ASP A 57 39.57 23.82 -12.22
C ASP A 57 38.29 23.48 -11.43
N TYR A 58 38.31 22.42 -10.63
CA TYR A 58 37.17 21.99 -9.81
C TYR A 58 37.61 21.51 -8.42
N THR A 59 36.70 21.57 -7.45
CA THR A 59 36.93 21.02 -6.10
C THR A 59 35.65 20.40 -5.55
N LEU A 60 35.78 19.23 -4.93
CA LEU A 60 34.82 18.68 -3.97
C LEU A 60 35.46 18.69 -2.58
N ALA A 61 34.79 19.32 -1.63
CA ALA A 61 35.28 19.50 -0.26
C ALA A 61 34.13 19.49 0.74
N VAL A 62 34.47 19.54 2.02
CA VAL A 62 33.54 19.80 3.13
C VAL A 62 34.00 21.07 3.84
N LEU A 63 33.13 22.08 3.89
CA LEU A 63 33.40 23.39 4.49
C LEU A 63 32.57 23.54 5.77
N ASN A 64 33.23 23.47 6.93
CA ASN A 64 32.59 23.59 8.25
C ASN A 64 31.38 22.66 8.42
N GLY A 65 31.51 21.42 7.92
CA GLY A 65 30.51 20.37 8.01
C GLY A 65 29.56 20.30 6.82
N THR A 66 29.48 21.33 5.98
CA THR A 66 28.61 21.32 4.80
C THR A 66 29.35 20.80 3.56
N PRO A 67 28.69 20.00 2.70
CA PRO A 67 29.16 19.72 1.35
C PRO A 67 29.51 21.00 0.61
N TYR A 68 30.62 21.00 -0.14
CA TYR A 68 31.08 22.18 -0.86
C TYR A 68 31.68 21.80 -2.21
N VAL A 69 31.26 22.51 -3.26
CA VAL A 69 31.84 22.37 -4.61
C VAL A 69 32.24 23.72 -5.15
N GLU A 70 33.39 23.78 -5.82
CA GLU A 70 33.85 24.94 -6.59
C GLU A 70 34.14 24.53 -8.03
N VAL A 71 33.84 25.43 -8.96
CA VAL A 71 34.29 25.36 -10.37
C VAL A 71 34.85 26.72 -10.81
N TRP A 72 35.98 26.70 -11.49
CA TRP A 72 36.75 27.87 -11.89
C TRP A 72 36.65 28.07 -13.39
N ASN A 73 35.66 28.85 -13.82
CA ASN A 73 35.32 29.02 -15.23
C ASN A 73 36.40 29.71 -16.08
N GLN A 74 37.37 30.39 -15.45
CA GLN A 74 38.45 31.12 -16.12
C GLN A 74 39.85 30.57 -15.82
N GLY A 75 39.95 29.40 -15.18
CA GLY A 75 41.20 28.71 -14.97
C GLY A 75 42.13 29.31 -13.91
N THR A 76 43.36 28.77 -13.88
CA THR A 76 44.39 29.12 -12.91
C THR A 76 44.81 30.59 -13.05
N GLY A 77 44.59 31.39 -11.99
CA GLY A 77 44.98 32.81 -11.93
C GLY A 77 43.82 33.81 -12.00
N SER A 78 42.59 33.37 -12.31
CA SER A 78 41.38 34.19 -12.17
C SER A 78 40.72 33.93 -10.83
N SER A 79 40.33 34.95 -10.06
CA SER A 79 39.56 34.80 -8.82
C SER A 79 38.07 34.48 -9.06
N ALA A 80 37.64 34.48 -10.33
CA ALA A 80 36.28 34.15 -10.72
C ALA A 80 36.03 32.64 -10.57
N ARG A 81 35.34 32.27 -9.50
CA ARG A 81 34.83 30.92 -9.27
C ARG A 81 33.33 30.94 -9.02
N THR A 82 32.67 29.88 -9.43
CA THR A 82 31.32 29.55 -8.97
C THR A 82 31.44 28.50 -7.88
N TYR A 83 30.70 28.66 -6.78
CA TYR A 83 30.71 27.70 -5.70
C TYR A 83 29.31 27.50 -5.14
N VAL A 84 29.12 26.34 -4.52
CA VAL A 84 27.86 25.96 -3.87
C VAL A 84 28.19 25.25 -2.57
N SER A 85 27.47 25.62 -1.51
CA SER A 85 27.45 24.89 -0.24
C SER A 85 26.12 24.15 -0.11
N GLY A 86 26.16 22.93 0.41
CA GLY A 86 24.98 22.17 0.79
C GLY A 86 24.30 22.77 2.02
N THR A 87 23.04 22.40 2.23
CA THR A 87 22.20 22.85 3.35
C THR A 87 22.18 21.87 4.53
N THR A 88 22.76 20.68 4.35
CA THR A 88 22.79 19.61 5.36
C THR A 88 24.23 19.34 5.78
N ASN A 89 24.47 19.23 7.09
CA ASN A 89 25.79 18.92 7.63
C ASN A 89 26.09 17.41 7.58
N LEU A 90 27.34 17.08 7.30
CA LEU A 90 27.91 15.77 7.58
C LEU A 90 28.04 15.57 9.09
N THR A 91 28.13 14.30 9.48
CA THR A 91 28.40 13.87 10.86
C THR A 91 29.77 13.24 10.93
N ALA A 92 30.64 13.75 11.81
CA ALA A 92 31.95 13.15 12.06
C ALA A 92 31.81 11.71 12.58
N GLY A 93 32.77 10.85 12.22
CA GLY A 93 32.81 9.44 12.59
C GLY A 93 31.82 8.56 11.82
N ARG A 94 31.12 9.09 10.80
CA ARG A 94 30.22 8.33 9.94
C ARG A 94 30.61 8.37 8.47
N TRP A 95 30.50 7.22 7.83
CA TRP A 95 30.52 7.05 6.38
C TRP A 95 29.27 7.66 5.77
N GLN A 96 29.50 8.58 4.83
CA GLN A 96 28.46 9.23 4.05
C GLN A 96 28.94 9.36 2.60
N HIS A 97 28.02 9.24 1.65
CA HIS A 97 28.35 9.40 0.23
C HIS A 97 28.20 10.87 -0.17
N LEU A 98 29.24 11.45 -0.76
CA LEU A 98 29.22 12.80 -1.26
C LEU A 98 29.43 12.82 -2.77
N ALA A 99 28.57 13.52 -3.49
CA ALA A 99 28.72 13.74 -4.92
C ALA A 99 28.46 15.19 -5.32
N ALA A 100 29.14 15.66 -6.37
CA ALA A 100 28.82 16.88 -7.07
C ALA A 100 28.65 16.59 -8.56
N THR A 101 27.56 17.07 -9.16
CA THR A 101 27.32 16.96 -10.60
C THR A 101 27.26 18.34 -11.21
N TRP A 102 27.80 18.47 -12.41
CA TRP A 102 27.77 19.72 -13.13
C TRP A 102 27.60 19.47 -14.63
N ASN A 103 26.62 20.08 -15.27
CA ASN A 103 26.25 19.83 -16.67
C ASN A 103 26.63 20.96 -17.65
N GLY A 104 27.56 21.84 -17.26
CA GLY A 104 27.89 23.05 -18.02
C GLY A 104 27.18 24.30 -17.49
N THR A 105 25.92 24.17 -17.06
CA THR A 105 25.08 25.32 -16.63
C THR A 105 24.56 25.21 -15.20
N THR A 106 24.56 24.01 -14.62
CA THR A 106 23.93 23.73 -13.32
C THR A 106 24.83 22.85 -12.46
N LEU A 107 25.18 23.33 -11.26
CA LEU A 107 25.85 22.57 -10.20
C LEU A 107 24.82 22.02 -9.23
N ARG A 108 25.06 20.78 -8.76
CA ARG A 108 24.32 20.15 -7.66
C ARG A 108 25.28 19.41 -6.74
N LEU A 109 24.95 19.38 -5.45
CA LEU A 109 25.58 18.59 -4.41
C LEU A 109 24.59 17.56 -3.88
N TYR A 110 25.07 16.35 -3.66
CA TYR A 110 24.33 15.25 -3.10
C TYR A 110 25.03 14.73 -1.84
N LEU A 111 24.24 14.51 -0.79
CA LEU A 111 24.66 13.80 0.42
C LEU A 111 23.77 12.57 0.57
N ASP A 112 24.38 11.38 0.64
CA ASP A 112 23.69 10.09 0.69
C ASP A 112 22.64 9.91 -0.44
N GLY A 113 22.95 10.48 -1.62
CA GLY A 113 22.09 10.46 -2.81
C GLY A 113 20.92 11.47 -2.81
N VAL A 114 20.83 12.35 -1.82
CA VAL A 114 19.81 13.41 -1.74
C VAL A 114 20.42 14.76 -2.14
N ASP A 115 19.76 15.51 -3.04
CA ASP A 115 20.19 16.88 -3.40
C ASP A 115 20.07 17.82 -2.20
N VAL A 116 21.18 18.44 -1.81
CA VAL A 116 21.27 19.35 -0.66
C VAL A 116 21.53 20.80 -1.05
N SER A 117 21.55 21.11 -2.35
CA SER A 117 21.94 22.41 -2.90
C SER A 117 20.85 23.11 -3.71
N GLY A 118 19.95 22.38 -4.33
CA GLY A 118 19.02 22.91 -5.32
C GLY A 118 19.69 23.20 -6.68
N THR A 119 19.07 24.05 -7.50
CA THR A 119 19.55 24.36 -8.85
C THR A 119 20.42 25.62 -8.83
N GLN A 120 21.72 25.47 -9.03
CA GLN A 120 22.66 26.59 -8.98
C GLN A 120 23.34 26.83 -10.32
N ALA A 121 23.33 28.07 -10.81
CA ALA A 121 23.93 28.43 -12.09
C ALA A 121 25.45 28.24 -12.06
N ALA A 122 26.01 27.77 -13.18
CA ALA A 122 27.42 27.47 -13.35
C ALA A 122 27.90 27.88 -14.75
N SER A 123 29.21 27.89 -14.96
CA SER A 123 29.84 28.13 -16.27
C SER A 123 30.84 27.02 -16.61
N PRO A 124 31.08 26.74 -17.90
CA PRO A 124 32.13 25.83 -18.39
C PRO A 124 33.50 26.10 -17.77
N VAL A 125 34.28 25.04 -17.58
CA VAL A 125 35.64 25.05 -17.04
C VAL A 125 36.58 24.49 -18.12
N THR A 126 37.70 25.17 -18.31
CA THR A 126 38.65 24.92 -19.41
C THR A 126 40.11 24.94 -18.92
N ALA A 127 40.31 24.69 -17.63
CA ALA A 127 41.62 24.72 -17.00
C ALA A 127 42.31 23.35 -17.01
N SER A 128 43.65 23.37 -16.93
CA SER A 128 44.46 22.17 -16.75
C SER A 128 45.52 22.43 -15.67
N SER A 129 45.32 21.83 -14.49
CA SER A 129 46.26 21.96 -13.38
C SER A 129 46.38 20.65 -12.60
N GLN A 130 47.18 20.69 -11.54
CA GLN A 130 47.42 19.55 -10.66
C GLN A 130 46.14 19.09 -9.98
N LEU A 131 45.90 17.78 -9.99
CA LEU A 131 44.84 17.09 -9.29
C LEU A 131 45.42 16.38 -8.06
N GLN A 132 44.82 16.64 -6.91
CA GLN A 132 45.18 16.10 -5.60
C GLN A 132 43.94 15.54 -4.92
N LEU A 133 44.11 14.45 -4.18
CA LEU A 133 43.09 13.86 -3.33
C LEU A 133 43.49 14.01 -1.86
N GLY A 134 42.52 14.35 -1.01
CA GLY A 134 42.70 14.46 0.45
C GLY A 134 43.45 15.70 0.93
N ARG A 135 43.86 16.63 0.05
CA ARG A 135 44.49 17.89 0.46
C ARG A 135 44.41 18.95 -0.63
N SER A 136 44.30 20.20 -0.19
CA SER A 136 44.68 21.37 -0.99
C SER A 136 46.04 21.86 -0.52
N VAL A 137 47.09 21.67 -1.31
CA VAL A 137 48.45 22.12 -0.92
C VAL A 137 48.53 23.65 -0.91
N ASN A 138 47.91 24.33 -1.88
CA ASN A 138 47.94 25.78 -1.99
C ASN A 138 47.26 26.51 -0.82
N TYR A 139 46.20 25.93 -0.28
CA TYR A 139 45.42 26.53 0.81
C TYR A 139 45.68 25.88 2.17
N ASN A 140 46.57 24.88 2.21
CA ASN A 140 46.85 24.06 3.38
C ASN A 140 45.58 23.51 4.07
N GLN A 141 44.72 22.85 3.29
CA GLN A 141 43.45 22.26 3.75
C GLN A 141 43.52 20.73 3.66
N PRO A 142 44.21 20.06 4.60
CA PRO A 142 44.29 18.60 4.63
C PRO A 142 42.95 17.98 5.06
N LEU A 143 42.68 16.78 4.57
CA LEU A 143 41.59 15.93 5.04
C LEU A 143 42.04 15.22 6.31
N GLY A 144 41.26 15.38 7.39
CA GLY A 144 41.32 14.49 8.55
C GLY A 144 40.17 13.50 8.49
N GLY A 145 40.42 12.29 8.01
CA GLY A 145 39.35 11.31 7.81
C GLY A 145 39.72 10.20 6.83
N GLN A 146 38.71 9.54 6.27
CA GLN A 146 38.85 8.39 5.37
C GLN A 146 38.09 8.66 4.08
N LEU A 147 38.66 8.22 2.95
CA LEU A 147 38.00 8.19 1.65
C LEU A 147 37.87 6.76 1.15
N ASP A 148 36.75 6.51 0.49
CA ASP A 148 36.50 5.25 -0.21
C ASP A 148 35.74 5.49 -1.53
N GLU A 149 35.86 4.55 -2.48
CA GLU A 149 35.09 4.49 -3.73
C GLU A 149 35.04 5.84 -4.49
N LEU A 150 36.21 6.47 -4.68
CA LEU A 150 36.32 7.79 -5.28
C LEU A 150 36.28 7.69 -6.81
N ARG A 151 35.35 8.42 -7.43
CA ARG A 151 35.13 8.39 -8.88
C ARG A 151 35.05 9.79 -9.47
N ILE A 152 35.56 9.91 -10.70
CA ILE A 152 35.42 11.12 -11.53
C ILE A 152 34.87 10.73 -12.89
N TYR A 153 33.75 11.33 -13.27
CA TYR A 153 33.09 11.15 -14.56
C TYR A 153 33.17 12.41 -15.41
N ASN A 154 33.25 12.24 -16.74
CA ASN A 154 33.13 13.33 -17.72
C ASN A 154 31.69 13.57 -18.22
N VAL A 155 30.71 13.13 -17.43
CA VAL A 155 29.27 13.35 -17.64
C VAL A 155 28.63 13.76 -16.34
N ALA A 156 27.53 14.51 -16.40
CA ALA A 156 26.72 14.82 -15.24
C ALA A 156 25.74 13.67 -14.98
N LEU A 157 25.95 12.92 -13.90
CA LEU A 157 24.99 11.90 -13.47
C LEU A 157 23.70 12.58 -12.98
N THR A 158 22.57 11.95 -13.25
CA THR A 158 21.29 12.32 -12.63
C THR A 158 21.26 11.88 -11.17
N GLN A 159 20.36 12.46 -10.36
CA GLN A 159 20.21 12.04 -8.96
C GLN A 159 19.94 10.53 -8.82
N ALA A 160 19.10 9.95 -9.69
CA ALA A 160 18.82 8.52 -9.67
C ALA A 160 20.08 7.68 -10.01
N GLN A 161 20.94 8.17 -10.90
CA GLN A 161 22.22 7.54 -11.19
C GLN A 161 23.18 7.65 -10.00
N VAL A 162 23.31 8.80 -9.35
CA VAL A 162 24.10 8.96 -8.11
C VAL A 162 23.60 8.01 -7.01
N GLN A 163 22.28 7.88 -6.87
CA GLN A 163 21.66 6.99 -5.88
C GLN A 163 21.97 5.51 -6.13
N ALA A 164 22.07 5.10 -7.40
CA ALA A 164 22.45 3.74 -7.78
C ALA A 164 23.97 3.52 -7.66
N ASP A 165 24.77 4.51 -8.08
CA ASP A 165 26.22 4.37 -8.21
C ASP A 165 26.96 4.33 -6.86
N GLN A 166 26.43 5.02 -5.84
CA GLN A 166 26.98 4.97 -4.48
C GLN A 166 27.02 3.55 -3.88
N PHE A 167 26.20 2.62 -4.41
CA PHE A 167 26.14 1.22 -4.00
C PHE A 167 26.56 0.25 -5.11
N SER A 168 27.11 0.75 -6.22
CA SER A 168 27.51 -0.09 -7.35
C SER A 168 28.66 -1.02 -6.97
N THR A 169 28.52 -2.30 -7.34
CA THR A 169 29.55 -3.34 -7.21
C THR A 169 30.01 -3.84 -8.59
N THR A 170 29.66 -3.10 -9.65
CA THR A 170 29.86 -3.52 -11.03
C THR A 170 31.34 -3.42 -11.40
N ALA A 171 31.93 -4.55 -11.81
CA ALA A 171 33.32 -4.58 -12.29
C ALA A 171 33.55 -3.82 -13.61
N ALA A 172 32.49 -3.58 -14.38
CA ALA A 172 32.55 -2.83 -15.63
C ALA A 172 32.59 -1.32 -15.33
N VAL A 173 33.74 -0.70 -15.59
CA VAL A 173 33.93 0.75 -15.56
C VAL A 173 33.41 1.36 -16.86
N PRO A 174 32.38 2.23 -16.84
CA PRO A 174 31.92 2.93 -18.03
C PRO A 174 33.00 3.84 -18.62
N ALA A 175 33.02 4.01 -19.96
CA ALA A 175 33.99 4.89 -20.62
C ALA A 175 33.92 6.38 -20.17
N SER A 176 32.80 6.79 -19.58
CA SER A 176 32.64 8.12 -18.99
C SER A 176 33.35 8.29 -17.64
N GLN A 177 33.65 7.19 -16.94
CA GLN A 177 34.42 7.19 -15.71
C GLN A 177 35.91 7.32 -16.05
N LYS A 178 36.48 8.49 -15.76
CA LYS A 178 37.86 8.86 -16.11
C LYS A 178 38.85 8.58 -14.99
N TYR A 179 38.35 8.38 -13.78
CA TYR A 179 39.16 7.97 -12.63
C TYR A 179 38.33 7.13 -11.68
N TYR A 180 38.93 6.09 -11.12
CA TYR A 180 38.35 5.28 -10.08
C TYR A 180 39.43 4.80 -9.11
N ALA A 181 39.31 5.18 -7.84
CA ALA A 181 40.08 4.62 -6.75
C ALA A 181 39.14 3.97 -5.74
N ASN A 182 39.19 2.65 -5.64
CA ASN A 182 38.46 1.86 -4.64
C ASN A 182 39.24 1.69 -3.32
N PHE A 183 40.50 2.13 -3.27
CA PHE A 183 41.36 2.05 -2.08
C PHE A 183 41.57 0.65 -1.46
N ASP A 184 41.12 -0.41 -2.13
CA ASP A 184 41.22 -1.80 -1.66
C ASP A 184 42.62 -2.41 -1.71
N GLN A 185 43.61 -1.67 -2.22
CA GLN A 185 44.98 -2.16 -2.28
C GLN A 185 45.64 -2.15 -0.89
N GLY A 186 46.40 -3.19 -0.59
CA GLY A 186 47.10 -3.30 0.69
C GLY A 186 46.31 -3.98 1.82
N ALA A 187 46.91 -3.98 3.00
CA ALA A 187 46.36 -4.62 4.19
C ALA A 187 45.88 -3.56 5.18
N ALA A 188 44.59 -3.61 5.56
CA ALA A 188 43.99 -2.69 6.51
C ALA A 188 44.75 -2.66 7.86
N GLY A 189 45.21 -1.48 8.27
CA GLY A 189 45.96 -1.29 9.52
C GLY A 189 47.38 -1.86 9.51
N GLY A 190 47.77 -2.56 8.45
CA GLY A 190 49.01 -3.33 8.34
C GLY A 190 50.22 -2.51 7.88
N ASN A 191 51.30 -3.19 7.54
CA ASN A 191 52.46 -2.57 6.91
C ASN A 191 52.26 -2.51 5.39
N ASN A 192 52.13 -1.31 4.87
CA ASN A 192 51.93 -1.02 3.44
C ASN A 192 53.09 -0.20 2.85
N ALA A 193 54.26 -0.13 3.49
CA ALA A 193 55.37 0.73 3.07
C ALA A 193 55.87 0.49 1.63
N GLY A 194 55.60 -0.68 1.04
CA GLY A 194 55.90 -0.99 -0.36
C GLY A 194 54.90 -0.44 -1.37
N ILE A 195 53.77 0.12 -0.92
CA ILE A 195 52.70 0.67 -1.75
C ILE A 195 52.89 2.19 -1.82
N THR A 196 53.53 2.68 -2.87
CA THR A 196 53.84 4.12 -3.04
C THR A 196 52.87 4.85 -3.96
N SER A 197 51.93 4.13 -4.58
CA SER A 197 50.97 4.70 -5.52
C SER A 197 49.60 4.06 -5.42
N LEU A 198 48.55 4.85 -5.58
CA LEU A 198 47.16 4.47 -5.70
C LEU A 198 46.81 4.11 -7.16
N THR A 199 46.21 2.95 -7.34
CA THR A 199 45.84 2.38 -8.63
C THR A 199 44.61 3.06 -9.20
N ASP A 200 44.63 3.39 -10.49
CA ASP A 200 43.45 3.83 -11.23
C ASP A 200 42.73 2.62 -11.83
N GLN A 201 41.59 2.26 -11.22
CA GLN A 201 40.76 1.14 -11.67
C GLN A 201 40.00 1.44 -12.97
N SER A 202 39.97 2.71 -13.42
CA SER A 202 39.24 3.08 -14.64
C SER A 202 39.93 2.66 -15.94
N GLY A 203 41.20 2.25 -15.87
CA GLY A 203 42.01 1.91 -17.04
C GLY A 203 42.54 3.12 -17.83
N ASN A 204 42.36 4.36 -17.35
CA ASN A 204 42.87 5.57 -18.00
C ASN A 204 44.33 5.89 -17.64
N GLY A 205 44.95 5.11 -16.74
CA GLY A 205 46.36 5.25 -16.39
C GLY A 205 46.66 6.46 -15.49
N ASN A 206 45.65 6.99 -14.80
CA ASN A 206 45.78 8.16 -13.92
C ASN A 206 46.28 7.77 -12.51
N THR A 207 47.35 6.96 -12.42
CA THR A 207 47.91 6.49 -11.15
C THR A 207 48.34 7.66 -10.26
N GLY A 208 47.94 7.62 -8.98
CA GLY A 208 48.25 8.68 -8.02
C GLY A 208 49.42 8.32 -7.09
N THR A 209 50.36 9.22 -6.85
CA THR A 209 51.46 8.99 -5.89
C THR A 209 50.99 9.28 -4.46
N LEU A 210 51.22 8.35 -3.52
CA LEU A 210 50.96 8.56 -2.10
C LEU A 210 52.09 9.41 -1.51
N ASN A 211 51.76 10.57 -0.96
CA ASN A 211 52.74 11.48 -0.36
C ASN A 211 52.47 11.64 1.14
N ASN A 212 53.55 11.60 1.92
CA ASN A 212 53.60 11.76 3.39
C ASN A 212 52.89 10.69 4.23
N PHE A 213 52.24 9.72 3.59
CA PHE A 213 51.62 8.61 4.31
C PHE A 213 52.64 7.80 5.12
N ALA A 214 52.30 7.53 6.39
CA ALA A 214 53.10 6.64 7.25
C ALA A 214 53.03 5.17 6.79
N LEU A 215 51.94 4.77 6.12
CA LEU A 215 51.67 3.44 5.58
C LEU A 215 51.80 2.30 6.60
N THR A 216 51.57 2.63 7.87
CA THR A 216 51.55 1.71 9.02
C THR A 216 50.49 2.17 10.02
N GLY A 217 49.84 1.23 10.72
CA GLY A 217 48.78 1.56 11.66
C GLY A 217 47.51 2.07 10.96
N THR A 218 46.67 2.86 11.67
CA THR A 218 45.30 3.17 11.23
C THR A 218 45.02 4.65 10.94
N THR A 219 46.01 5.54 11.07
CA THR A 219 45.78 7.00 10.97
C THR A 219 46.22 7.59 9.63
N SER A 220 47.24 7.00 8.99
CA SER A 220 47.86 7.47 7.75
C SER A 220 48.22 6.25 6.89
N ASN A 221 47.18 5.52 6.45
CA ASN A 221 47.33 4.17 5.86
C ASN A 221 46.03 3.68 5.22
N PHE A 222 46.09 2.53 4.54
CA PHE A 222 44.92 1.73 4.22
C PHE A 222 44.29 1.16 5.50
N VAL A 223 42.97 1.29 5.64
CA VAL A 223 42.18 0.88 6.82
C VAL A 223 40.92 0.15 6.39
N ARG A 224 40.23 -0.51 7.32
CA ARG A 224 38.95 -1.15 7.01
C ARG A 224 37.90 -0.09 6.66
N SER A 225 37.11 -0.36 5.64
CA SER A 225 35.96 0.47 5.26
C SER A 225 34.67 0.04 6.00
N PHE A 226 33.50 0.34 5.45
CA PHE A 226 32.18 -0.06 5.95
C PHE A 226 31.74 -1.44 5.45
N PRO A 227 30.74 -2.10 6.09
CA PRO A 227 30.19 -3.35 5.60
C PRO A 227 29.41 -3.18 4.29
N THR A 228 29.57 -4.13 3.37
CA THR A 228 28.81 -4.19 2.11
C THR A 228 28.16 -5.56 1.93
N ILE A 229 27.06 -5.60 1.17
CA ILE A 229 26.40 -6.84 0.74
C ILE A 229 26.49 -6.89 -0.79
N THR A 230 27.14 -7.91 -1.32
CA THR A 230 27.34 -8.11 -2.77
C THR A 230 26.51 -9.26 -3.33
N GLY A 231 26.03 -10.17 -2.48
CA GLY A 231 25.22 -11.31 -2.89
C GLY A 231 24.25 -11.78 -1.81
N ILE A 232 23.15 -12.38 -2.26
CA ILE A 232 22.10 -12.95 -1.41
C ILE A 232 21.66 -14.30 -1.98
N ALA A 233 21.43 -15.28 -1.11
CA ALA A 233 20.95 -16.60 -1.51
C ALA A 233 20.04 -17.22 -0.42
N PRO A 234 18.79 -17.61 -0.73
CA PRO A 234 18.10 -17.38 -2.01
C PRO A 234 17.79 -15.88 -2.23
N ALA A 235 17.56 -15.47 -3.49
CA ALA A 235 17.14 -14.11 -3.82
C ALA A 235 15.62 -13.90 -3.70
N THR A 236 14.86 -14.95 -3.41
CA THR A 236 13.40 -14.92 -3.28
C THR A 236 12.94 -15.80 -2.12
N GLY A 237 11.87 -15.41 -1.42
CA GLY A 237 11.29 -16.23 -0.37
C GLY A 237 10.24 -15.51 0.47
N GLY A 238 9.52 -16.27 1.29
CA GLY A 238 8.52 -15.72 2.21
C GLY A 238 9.12 -15.24 3.52
N ILE A 239 8.26 -14.67 4.36
CA ILE A 239 8.61 -14.32 5.74
C ILE A 239 9.15 -15.56 6.47
N GLY A 240 10.24 -15.41 7.22
CA GLY A 240 10.90 -16.52 7.91
C GLY A 240 11.94 -17.27 7.06
N THR A 241 12.09 -16.94 5.77
CA THR A 241 13.17 -17.52 4.94
C THR A 241 14.53 -17.11 5.49
N SER A 242 15.42 -18.07 5.70
CA SER A 242 16.83 -17.81 6.02
C SER A 242 17.59 -17.47 4.73
N VAL A 243 18.26 -16.32 4.73
CA VAL A 243 18.99 -15.77 3.59
C VAL A 243 20.46 -15.64 3.96
N ALA A 244 21.30 -16.35 3.22
CA ALA A 244 22.75 -16.19 3.28
C ALA A 244 23.14 -14.92 2.53
N LEU A 245 23.97 -14.09 3.17
CA LEU A 245 24.54 -12.88 2.62
C LEU A 245 26.02 -13.11 2.36
N THR A 246 26.49 -12.67 1.20
CA THR A 246 27.92 -12.52 0.89
C THR A 246 28.28 -11.06 0.76
N GLY A 247 29.45 -10.69 1.26
CA GLY A 247 29.85 -9.29 1.33
C GLY A 247 31.28 -9.10 1.81
N THR A 248 31.56 -7.95 2.39
CA THR A 248 32.83 -7.62 3.02
C THR A 248 32.58 -6.84 4.31
N ASN A 249 33.55 -6.88 5.23
CA ASN A 249 33.50 -6.24 6.55
C ASN A 249 32.22 -6.56 7.35
N LEU A 250 31.57 -7.70 7.10
CA LEU A 250 30.28 -8.03 7.72
C LEU A 250 30.35 -8.23 9.24
N THR A 251 31.54 -8.42 9.83
CA THR A 251 31.70 -8.44 11.30
C THR A 251 31.38 -7.09 11.94
N ASP A 252 31.44 -6.00 11.18
CA ASP A 252 31.09 -4.65 11.63
C ASP A 252 29.58 -4.36 11.57
N ALA A 253 28.78 -5.31 11.06
CA ALA A 253 27.34 -5.14 10.91
C ALA A 253 26.61 -5.04 12.27
N ALA A 254 25.86 -3.95 12.45
CA ALA A 254 25.01 -3.69 13.61
C ALA A 254 23.51 -3.85 13.29
N GLY A 255 23.14 -3.99 12.02
CA GLY A 255 21.75 -4.17 11.62
C GLY A 255 21.61 -4.62 10.17
N PHE A 256 20.54 -5.36 9.89
CA PHE A 256 20.11 -5.73 8.54
C PHE A 256 18.65 -5.37 8.33
N ALA A 257 18.26 -5.10 7.09
CA ALA A 257 16.86 -4.84 6.75
C ALA A 257 16.52 -5.33 5.33
N PHE A 258 15.25 -5.70 5.13
CA PHE A 258 14.67 -6.02 3.83
C PHE A 258 13.75 -4.87 3.39
N ASN A 259 14.19 -4.11 2.40
CA ASN A 259 13.50 -2.92 1.91
C ASN A 259 13.07 -1.95 3.04
N GLY A 260 13.97 -1.72 4.01
CA GLY A 260 13.72 -0.86 5.17
C GLY A 260 13.04 -1.55 6.36
N THR A 261 12.52 -2.78 6.22
CA THR A 261 12.00 -3.56 7.36
C THR A 261 13.16 -4.24 8.09
N SER A 262 13.47 -3.78 9.30
CA SER A 262 14.58 -4.30 10.11
C SER A 262 14.41 -5.78 10.48
N THR A 263 15.51 -6.54 10.37
CA THR A 263 15.63 -7.89 10.92
C THR A 263 16.08 -7.80 12.37
N THR A 264 15.41 -8.54 13.26
CA THR A 264 15.78 -8.65 14.68
C THR A 264 16.33 -10.04 14.99
N GLY A 265 17.18 -10.16 16.02
CA GLY A 265 17.66 -11.44 16.52
C GLY A 265 18.61 -12.21 15.59
N PHE A 266 19.25 -11.53 14.63
CA PHE A 266 20.34 -12.13 13.85
C PHE A 266 21.59 -12.31 14.72
N ALA A 267 22.36 -13.37 14.47
CA ALA A 267 23.63 -13.55 15.14
C ALA A 267 24.66 -12.56 14.59
N THR A 268 25.47 -11.94 15.47
CA THR A 268 26.62 -11.12 15.04
C THR A 268 27.48 -11.94 14.08
N PRO A 269 27.75 -11.44 12.86
CA PRO A 269 28.55 -12.19 11.91
C PRO A 269 29.95 -12.48 12.47
N THR A 270 30.41 -13.72 12.33
CA THR A 270 31.75 -14.16 12.76
C THR A 270 32.77 -14.16 11.62
N SER A 271 32.33 -13.79 10.42
CA SER A 271 33.11 -13.76 9.18
C SER A 271 32.88 -12.43 8.49
N ASP A 272 33.94 -11.82 7.96
CA ASP A 272 33.84 -10.59 7.17
C ASP A 272 33.11 -10.80 5.84
N LEU A 273 33.06 -12.05 5.36
CA LEU A 273 32.58 -12.36 4.01
C LEU A 273 31.15 -12.89 4.00
N THR A 274 30.63 -13.33 5.14
CA THR A 274 29.33 -14.03 5.20
C THR A 274 28.53 -13.68 6.44
N ALA A 275 27.22 -13.52 6.25
CA ALA A 275 26.23 -13.42 7.33
C ALA A 275 24.97 -14.21 6.95
N THR A 276 24.12 -14.49 7.94
CA THR A 276 22.81 -15.11 7.70
C THR A 276 21.74 -14.29 8.40
N VAL A 277 20.68 -13.96 7.67
CA VAL A 277 19.57 -13.16 8.18
C VAL A 277 18.24 -13.79 7.79
N THR A 278 17.21 -13.60 8.61
CA THR A 278 15.87 -14.09 8.34
C THR A 278 15.00 -12.97 7.80
N VAL A 279 14.19 -13.25 6.77
CA VAL A 279 13.21 -12.30 6.23
C VAL A 279 12.19 -11.94 7.33
N PRO A 280 12.14 -10.67 7.80
CA PRO A 280 11.31 -10.26 8.93
C PRO A 280 9.84 -10.08 8.55
N THR A 281 8.94 -10.16 9.53
CA THR A 281 7.52 -9.85 9.32
C THR A 281 7.35 -8.42 8.78
N GLY A 282 6.48 -8.26 7.78
CA GLY A 282 6.30 -6.96 7.12
C GLY A 282 7.38 -6.61 6.09
N ALA A 283 8.30 -7.50 5.76
CA ALA A 283 9.22 -7.31 4.65
C ALA A 283 8.47 -7.16 3.32
N THR A 284 9.01 -6.31 2.45
CA THR A 284 8.55 -6.11 1.07
C THR A 284 9.71 -6.29 0.10
N THR A 285 9.40 -6.53 -1.18
CA THR A 285 10.42 -6.66 -2.22
C THR A 285 11.25 -5.38 -2.35
N GLY A 286 12.57 -5.52 -2.33
CA GLY A 286 13.51 -4.41 -2.43
C GLY A 286 14.92 -4.81 -1.94
N PRO A 287 15.84 -3.85 -1.79
CA PRO A 287 17.22 -4.13 -1.41
C PRO A 287 17.31 -4.74 -0.01
N VAL A 288 18.23 -5.69 0.16
CA VAL A 288 18.72 -6.10 1.48
C VAL A 288 19.83 -5.13 1.88
N SER A 289 19.70 -4.47 3.03
CA SER A 289 20.66 -3.46 3.48
C SER A 289 21.36 -3.87 4.76
N VAL A 290 22.59 -3.38 4.94
CA VAL A 290 23.39 -3.50 6.18
C VAL A 290 23.67 -2.10 6.76
N ALA A 291 23.75 -2.00 8.07
CA ALA A 291 24.18 -0.81 8.80
C ALA A 291 25.28 -1.18 9.82
N SER A 292 26.07 -0.21 10.25
CA SER A 292 27.09 -0.35 11.31
C SER A 292 27.04 0.84 12.27
N ALA A 293 27.93 0.86 13.27
CA ALA A 293 28.09 2.02 14.15
C ALA A 293 28.51 3.30 13.39
N THR A 294 29.24 3.14 12.29
CA THR A 294 29.77 4.24 11.47
C THR A 294 29.03 4.40 10.14
N LEU A 295 28.15 3.48 9.75
CA LEU A 295 27.41 3.53 8.48
C LEU A 295 25.91 3.46 8.74
N ALA A 296 25.18 4.48 8.28
CA ALA A 296 23.73 4.50 8.42
C ALA A 296 23.05 3.37 7.61
N LYS A 297 23.49 3.16 6.36
CA LYS A 297 22.96 2.12 5.47
C LYS A 297 23.85 1.91 4.25
N TYR A 298 24.05 0.65 3.86
CA TYR A 298 24.49 0.24 2.53
C TYR A 298 23.43 -0.69 1.92
N ASN A 299 22.94 -0.37 0.72
CA ASN A 299 21.97 -1.20 0.01
C ASN A 299 22.70 -2.24 -0.85
N GLY A 300 22.44 -3.52 -0.60
CA GLY A 300 22.88 -4.62 -1.45
C GLY A 300 21.84 -5.03 -2.50
N PRO A 301 21.94 -6.26 -3.03
CA PRO A 301 21.00 -6.80 -4.02
C PRO A 301 19.54 -6.81 -3.57
N THR A 302 18.63 -6.84 -4.54
CA THR A 302 17.19 -6.91 -4.31
C THR A 302 16.75 -8.33 -3.95
N PHE A 303 16.02 -8.47 -2.83
CA PHE A 303 15.30 -9.69 -2.47
C PHE A 303 13.83 -9.58 -2.85
N THR A 304 13.27 -10.63 -3.45
CA THR A 304 11.84 -10.70 -3.79
C THR A 304 11.05 -11.43 -2.71
N VAL A 305 10.18 -10.72 -2.02
CA VAL A 305 9.32 -11.31 -0.99
C VAL A 305 8.12 -11.99 -1.65
N THR A 306 7.89 -13.25 -1.30
CA THR A 306 6.71 -14.01 -1.74
C THR A 306 5.71 -14.15 -0.61
N TYR A 307 4.42 -13.99 -0.91
CA TYR A 307 3.35 -14.15 0.07
C TYR A 307 2.53 -15.41 -0.25
N PRO A 308 2.08 -16.18 0.76
CA PRO A 308 1.26 -17.36 0.52
C PRO A 308 -0.14 -16.98 0.00
N ASP A 309 -0.75 -17.85 -0.77
CA ASP A 309 -2.19 -17.81 -1.03
C ASP A 309 -2.95 -18.47 0.14
N LEU A 310 -4.13 -17.93 0.47
CA LEU A 310 -5.03 -18.50 1.48
C LEU A 310 -6.33 -18.96 0.81
N VAL A 311 -6.67 -20.23 1.00
CA VAL A 311 -7.97 -20.79 0.58
C VAL A 311 -8.75 -21.23 1.80
N VAL A 312 -9.95 -20.67 1.95
CA VAL A 312 -10.88 -20.97 3.06
C VAL A 312 -12.04 -21.77 2.49
N SER A 313 -12.07 -23.07 2.81
CA SER A 313 -13.09 -24.02 2.33
C SER A 313 -14.02 -24.54 3.41
N THR A 314 -13.76 -24.18 4.66
CA THR A 314 -14.61 -24.46 5.81
C THR A 314 -14.74 -23.21 6.66
N PHE A 315 -15.63 -23.23 7.65
CA PHE A 315 -15.73 -22.15 8.61
C PHE A 315 -14.53 -22.19 9.57
N MET A 316 -13.70 -21.15 9.57
CA MET A 316 -12.47 -21.08 10.36
C MET A 316 -12.09 -19.66 10.74
N GLN A 317 -11.32 -19.55 11.82
CA GLN A 317 -10.65 -18.30 12.16
C GLN A 317 -9.51 -18.02 11.16
N LEU A 318 -9.44 -16.80 10.65
CA LEU A 318 -8.38 -16.34 9.77
C LEU A 318 -7.10 -16.06 10.57
N THR A 319 -5.98 -16.59 10.11
CA THR A 319 -4.66 -16.30 10.68
C THR A 319 -4.20 -14.90 10.22
N PRO A 320 -3.82 -14.00 11.14
CA PRO A 320 -3.22 -12.72 10.79
C PRO A 320 -1.97 -12.90 9.92
N GLY A 321 -1.78 -12.05 8.92
CA GLY A 321 -0.66 -12.16 7.98
C GLY A 321 -0.81 -11.34 6.72
N ILE A 322 0.17 -11.46 5.84
CA ILE A 322 0.18 -10.87 4.51
C ILE A 322 0.03 -12.00 3.50
N TYR A 323 -0.98 -11.92 2.65
CA TYR A 323 -1.32 -12.95 1.68
C TYR A 323 -1.25 -12.39 0.26
N ASN A 324 -0.87 -13.25 -0.69
CA ASN A 324 -0.93 -12.92 -2.11
C ASN A 324 -2.40 -12.87 -2.55
N ASN A 325 -3.08 -14.02 -2.63
CA ASN A 325 -4.52 -14.09 -2.83
C ASN A 325 -5.23 -14.73 -1.64
N VAL A 326 -6.48 -14.30 -1.42
CA VAL A 326 -7.38 -14.91 -0.42
C VAL A 326 -8.66 -15.34 -1.12
N THR A 327 -9.01 -16.61 -1.04
CA THR A 327 -10.23 -17.16 -1.64
C THR A 327 -11.08 -17.82 -0.57
N ILE A 328 -12.25 -17.25 -0.28
CA ILE A 328 -13.27 -17.91 0.54
C ILE A 328 -14.25 -18.59 -0.40
N THR A 329 -14.24 -19.92 -0.40
CA THR A 329 -15.00 -20.75 -1.34
C THR A 329 -16.43 -21.01 -0.86
N ASN A 330 -17.23 -21.70 -1.69
CA ASN A 330 -18.57 -22.14 -1.31
C ASN A 330 -18.54 -23.04 -0.06
N GLY A 331 -19.28 -22.69 0.99
CA GLY A 331 -19.25 -23.39 2.28
C GLY A 331 -18.09 -22.99 3.20
N GLY A 332 -17.15 -22.19 2.69
CA GLY A 332 -16.08 -21.57 3.48
C GLY A 332 -16.57 -20.35 4.24
N GLY A 333 -16.03 -20.15 5.45
CA GLY A 333 -16.33 -18.98 6.27
C GLY A 333 -15.09 -18.47 6.98
N GLY A 334 -14.68 -17.23 6.71
CA GLY A 334 -13.51 -16.62 7.35
C GLY A 334 -13.92 -15.56 8.37
N TYR A 335 -13.45 -15.66 9.61
CA TYR A 335 -13.65 -14.63 10.64
C TYR A 335 -12.38 -14.36 11.46
N PHE A 336 -12.26 -13.17 12.03
CA PHE A 336 -11.20 -12.84 12.99
C PHE A 336 -11.71 -13.00 14.44
N SER A 337 -10.85 -13.45 15.36
CA SER A 337 -11.21 -13.62 16.78
C SER A 337 -10.99 -12.35 17.60
N ALA A 338 -10.22 -11.40 17.09
CA ALA A 338 -9.95 -10.12 17.74
C ALA A 338 -9.85 -9.00 16.70
N ALA A 339 -10.08 -7.76 17.15
CA ALA A 339 -9.87 -6.56 16.34
C ALA A 339 -8.39 -6.18 16.24
N GLY A 340 -8.05 -5.33 15.28
CA GLY A 340 -6.69 -4.75 15.15
C GLY A 340 -5.60 -5.73 14.71
N GLN A 341 -5.96 -6.92 14.24
CA GLN A 341 -4.98 -7.88 13.71
C GLN A 341 -4.48 -7.40 12.33
N LEU A 342 -3.23 -7.70 11.99
CA LEU A 342 -2.70 -7.41 10.65
C LEU A 342 -3.27 -8.42 9.65
N PHE A 343 -4.01 -7.96 8.65
CA PHE A 343 -4.42 -8.78 7.52
C PHE A 343 -4.31 -7.99 6.21
N GLN A 344 -3.29 -8.32 5.42
CA GLN A 344 -3.00 -7.64 4.15
C GLN A 344 -3.17 -8.56 2.95
N VAL A 345 -3.73 -8.02 1.88
CA VAL A 345 -3.96 -8.70 0.61
C VAL A 345 -3.19 -7.95 -0.48
N MET A 346 -2.23 -8.64 -1.08
CA MET A 346 -1.37 -8.06 -2.12
C MET A 346 -1.97 -8.17 -3.52
N GLY A 347 -2.68 -9.28 -3.79
CA GLY A 347 -3.35 -9.60 -5.05
C GLY A 347 -4.86 -9.42 -4.95
N LYS A 348 -5.63 -10.50 -4.84
CA LYS A 348 -7.09 -10.45 -4.79
C LYS A 348 -7.64 -11.24 -3.60
N MET A 349 -8.56 -10.61 -2.87
CA MET A 349 -9.47 -11.30 -1.97
C MET A 349 -10.82 -11.49 -2.64
N VAL A 350 -11.29 -12.72 -2.73
CA VAL A 350 -12.60 -13.05 -3.28
C VAL A 350 -13.39 -13.90 -2.29
N VAL A 351 -14.63 -13.49 -2.05
CA VAL A 351 -15.64 -14.31 -1.38
C VAL A 351 -16.56 -14.84 -2.47
N GLN A 352 -16.47 -16.13 -2.76
CA GLN A 352 -17.20 -16.80 -3.82
C GLN A 352 -18.69 -16.99 -3.45
N PRO A 353 -19.57 -17.32 -4.41
CA PRO A 353 -20.95 -17.66 -4.10
C PRO A 353 -21.04 -18.75 -3.02
N GLY A 354 -21.84 -18.51 -1.97
CA GLY A 354 -21.95 -19.40 -0.82
C GLY A 354 -20.83 -19.29 0.23
N GLY A 355 -19.84 -18.41 0.03
CA GLY A 355 -18.81 -18.10 1.03
C GLY A 355 -19.25 -17.01 2.01
N PHE A 356 -18.66 -17.02 3.20
CA PHE A 356 -18.92 -16.06 4.29
C PHE A 356 -17.65 -15.33 4.75
N PHE A 357 -17.72 -14.02 4.98
CA PHE A 357 -16.61 -13.24 5.56
C PHE A 357 -17.08 -12.34 6.70
N SER A 358 -16.28 -12.24 7.78
CA SER A 358 -16.51 -11.33 8.91
C SER A 358 -15.21 -10.69 9.40
N GLY A 359 -15.13 -9.36 9.36
CA GLY A 359 -13.94 -8.60 9.80
C GLY A 359 -13.70 -8.58 11.31
N ASN A 360 -14.76 -8.61 12.13
CA ASN A 360 -14.69 -8.52 13.60
C ASN A 360 -13.77 -7.40 14.12
N GLY A 361 -13.81 -6.21 13.49
CA GLY A 361 -12.94 -5.07 13.81
C GLY A 361 -11.49 -5.17 13.32
N THR A 362 -11.11 -6.26 12.67
CA THR A 362 -9.86 -6.38 11.91
C THR A 362 -10.06 -5.88 10.48
N LEU A 363 -9.11 -5.06 10.01
CA LEU A 363 -9.18 -4.39 8.71
C LEU A 363 -8.45 -5.22 7.65
N VAL A 364 -9.11 -5.48 6.53
CA VAL A 364 -8.45 -6.05 5.34
C VAL A 364 -7.79 -4.90 4.56
N THR A 365 -6.46 -4.87 4.55
CA THR A 365 -5.67 -3.77 3.94
C THR A 365 -4.77 -4.30 2.82
N GLY A 366 -3.96 -3.44 2.21
CA GLY A 366 -2.98 -3.82 1.18
C GLY A 366 -3.32 -3.28 -0.22
N PRO A 367 -2.41 -3.45 -1.18
CA PRO A 367 -2.54 -2.90 -2.53
C PRO A 367 -3.56 -3.64 -3.39
N GLY A 368 -4.01 -4.82 -2.95
CA GLY A 368 -4.85 -5.71 -3.71
C GLY A 368 -6.29 -5.23 -3.93
N SER A 369 -7.11 -6.12 -4.47
CA SER A 369 -8.54 -5.90 -4.72
C SER A 369 -9.42 -6.80 -3.85
N PHE A 370 -10.67 -6.40 -3.66
CA PHE A 370 -11.68 -7.18 -2.96
C PHE A 370 -12.92 -7.38 -3.84
N ALA A 371 -13.47 -8.59 -3.83
CA ALA A 371 -14.72 -8.91 -4.52
C ALA A 371 -15.62 -9.83 -3.68
N LEU A 372 -16.80 -9.34 -3.32
CA LEU A 372 -17.90 -10.12 -2.77
C LEU A 372 -18.81 -10.57 -3.93
N SER A 373 -18.89 -11.87 -4.17
CA SER A 373 -19.67 -12.43 -5.28
C SER A 373 -21.18 -12.43 -5.00
N ARG A 374 -22.00 -12.61 -6.03
CA ARG A 374 -23.43 -12.93 -5.85
C ARG A 374 -23.61 -14.15 -4.93
N ARG A 375 -24.64 -14.15 -4.10
CA ARG A 375 -24.95 -15.21 -3.11
C ARG A 375 -23.83 -15.46 -2.07
N ALA A 376 -22.81 -14.62 -2.01
CA ALA A 376 -21.87 -14.60 -0.90
C ALA A 376 -22.47 -13.82 0.27
N GLU A 377 -21.91 -14.00 1.46
CA GLU A 377 -22.34 -13.33 2.67
C GLU A 377 -21.18 -12.56 3.30
N MET A 378 -21.44 -11.31 3.70
CA MET A 378 -20.48 -10.47 4.40
C MET A 378 -21.10 -9.93 5.68
N ASN A 379 -20.39 -10.10 6.79
CA ASN A 379 -20.67 -9.44 8.04
C ASN A 379 -19.84 -8.16 8.16
N VAL A 380 -20.53 -7.03 8.16
CA VAL A 380 -20.01 -5.67 8.27
C VAL A 380 -19.95 -5.31 9.75
N THR A 381 -18.74 -5.10 10.26
CA THR A 381 -18.50 -4.98 11.71
C THR A 381 -18.05 -3.61 12.14
N THR A 382 -17.45 -2.83 11.25
CA THR A 382 -17.02 -1.45 11.54
C THR A 382 -18.19 -0.46 11.58
N ALA A 383 -18.04 0.60 12.39
CA ALA A 383 -19.02 1.69 12.52
C ALA A 383 -19.28 2.44 11.20
N THR A 384 -18.27 2.51 10.33
CA THR A 384 -18.32 3.26 9.06
C THR A 384 -18.97 2.50 7.91
N GLY A 385 -19.34 1.24 8.10
CA GLY A 385 -20.04 0.44 7.09
C GLY A 385 -19.14 0.02 5.93
N LEU A 386 -19.69 0.05 4.72
CA LEU A 386 -18.97 -0.28 3.48
C LEU A 386 -18.52 0.99 2.75
N SER A 387 -17.37 0.93 2.10
CA SER A 387 -16.89 1.98 1.22
C SER A 387 -16.29 1.40 -0.06
N THR A 388 -16.48 2.10 -1.18
CA THR A 388 -15.88 1.74 -2.47
C THR A 388 -14.37 2.04 -2.55
N SER A 389 -13.85 2.88 -1.65
CA SER A 389 -12.44 3.29 -1.60
C SER A 389 -12.06 3.96 -0.27
N GLY A 390 -10.77 4.22 -0.04
CA GLY A 390 -10.31 5.02 1.11
C GLY A 390 -10.26 4.26 2.46
N PRO A 391 -9.97 4.96 3.57
CA PRO A 391 -9.60 4.33 4.85
C PRO A 391 -10.82 3.97 5.73
N THR A 392 -11.97 3.68 5.14
CA THR A 392 -13.22 3.39 5.87
C THR A 392 -13.75 1.99 5.55
N GLY A 393 -14.46 1.41 6.51
CA GLY A 393 -15.06 0.08 6.45
C GLY A 393 -14.13 -1.08 6.85
N ASP A 394 -14.66 -2.31 6.87
CA ASP A 394 -13.90 -3.54 7.17
C ASP A 394 -12.89 -3.88 6.06
N ILE A 395 -13.19 -3.46 4.82
CA ILE A 395 -12.34 -3.66 3.64
C ILE A 395 -11.72 -2.32 3.26
N GLN A 396 -10.41 -2.21 3.40
CA GLN A 396 -9.60 -1.01 3.19
C GLN A 396 -8.47 -1.19 2.17
N VAL A 397 -8.53 -2.24 1.35
CA VAL A 397 -7.58 -2.43 0.23
C VAL A 397 -7.60 -1.21 -0.71
N THR A 398 -6.45 -0.83 -1.28
CA THR A 398 -6.34 0.36 -2.14
C THR A 398 -6.77 0.10 -3.58
N GLY A 399 -6.79 -1.16 -4.02
CA GLY A 399 -7.36 -1.55 -5.30
C GLY A 399 -8.90 -1.55 -5.29
N THR A 400 -9.49 -2.07 -6.37
CA THR A 400 -10.94 -2.05 -6.56
C THR A 400 -11.67 -2.86 -5.48
N ARG A 401 -12.76 -2.29 -4.93
CA ARG A 401 -13.68 -2.97 -4.02
C ARG A 401 -15.00 -3.20 -4.71
N TYR A 402 -15.36 -4.46 -4.92
CA TYR A 402 -16.62 -4.85 -5.53
C TYR A 402 -17.53 -5.53 -4.51
N PHE A 403 -18.72 -4.97 -4.33
CA PHE A 403 -19.78 -5.51 -3.48
C PHE A 403 -20.95 -5.90 -4.38
N SER A 404 -21.31 -7.18 -4.44
CA SER A 404 -22.35 -7.65 -5.34
C SER A 404 -23.74 -7.18 -4.93
N PRO A 405 -24.59 -6.72 -5.87
CA PRO A 405 -25.97 -6.36 -5.59
C PRO A 405 -26.90 -7.56 -5.32
N ASP A 406 -26.37 -8.78 -5.42
CA ASP A 406 -27.08 -10.03 -5.18
C ASP A 406 -26.43 -10.83 -4.03
N ALA A 407 -25.69 -10.16 -3.14
CA ALA A 407 -25.11 -10.74 -1.93
C ALA A 407 -25.96 -10.48 -0.67
N THR A 408 -25.61 -11.17 0.42
CA THR A 408 -26.17 -10.96 1.76
C THR A 408 -25.24 -10.07 2.58
N TYR A 409 -25.79 -9.03 3.19
CA TYR A 409 -25.06 -8.11 4.06
C TYR A 409 -25.64 -8.14 5.46
N ASN A 410 -24.82 -8.54 6.43
CA ASN A 410 -25.16 -8.50 7.84
C ASN A 410 -24.46 -7.31 8.49
N TYR A 411 -25.17 -6.50 9.25
CA TYR A 411 -24.58 -5.45 10.07
C TYR A 411 -24.61 -5.89 11.52
N SER A 412 -23.43 -6.16 12.09
CA SER A 412 -23.24 -6.49 13.50
C SER A 412 -21.97 -5.82 14.01
N SER A 413 -22.12 -4.78 14.82
CA SER A 413 -20.97 -4.03 15.33
C SER A 413 -20.09 -4.90 16.24
N TYR A 414 -18.77 -4.91 16.02
CA TYR A 414 -17.84 -5.67 16.88
C TYR A 414 -17.70 -5.07 18.30
N ASN A 415 -17.95 -3.77 18.45
CA ASN A 415 -17.78 -3.03 19.71
C ASN A 415 -19.08 -2.39 20.21
N SER A 416 -20.24 -2.90 19.78
CA SER A 416 -21.55 -2.32 20.16
C SER A 416 -21.72 -0.83 19.81
N SER A 417 -21.06 -0.34 18.77
CA SER A 417 -21.29 1.02 18.26
C SER A 417 -22.48 1.05 17.30
N ALA A 418 -23.11 2.22 17.19
CA ALA A 418 -23.99 2.49 16.06
C ALA A 418 -23.21 2.36 14.74
N GLN A 419 -23.85 1.82 13.70
CA GLN A 419 -23.25 1.69 12.38
C GLN A 419 -23.98 2.58 11.37
N ILE A 420 -23.30 2.90 10.28
CA ILE A 420 -23.94 3.36 9.05
C ILE A 420 -23.76 2.29 7.96
N THR A 421 -24.62 2.27 6.94
CA THR A 421 -24.43 1.32 5.83
C THR A 421 -23.19 1.62 4.99
N GLY A 422 -22.87 2.91 4.84
CA GLY A 422 -21.74 3.40 4.06
C GLY A 422 -22.01 3.44 2.54
N SER A 423 -21.16 4.18 1.82
CA SER A 423 -21.28 4.42 0.37
C SER A 423 -21.03 3.17 -0.49
N GLY A 424 -20.39 2.15 0.08
CA GLY A 424 -20.09 0.90 -0.60
C GLY A 424 -21.24 -0.10 -0.65
N LEU A 425 -22.32 0.11 0.12
CA LEU A 425 -23.49 -0.76 0.05
C LEU A 425 -24.19 -0.55 -1.30
N PRO A 426 -24.38 -1.60 -2.12
CA PRO A 426 -25.05 -1.44 -3.41
C PRO A 426 -26.51 -0.98 -3.24
N ALA A 427 -27.03 -0.25 -4.22
CA ALA A 427 -28.41 0.24 -4.22
C ALA A 427 -29.46 -0.88 -4.23
N ARG A 428 -29.06 -2.11 -4.54
CA ARG A 428 -29.86 -3.33 -4.44
C ARG A 428 -29.03 -4.40 -3.74
N VAL A 429 -29.62 -5.18 -2.84
CA VAL A 429 -29.00 -6.37 -2.24
C VAL A 429 -29.94 -7.56 -2.30
N ASN A 430 -29.41 -8.78 -2.15
CA ASN A 430 -30.27 -9.96 -2.02
C ASN A 430 -30.94 -9.99 -0.65
N THR A 431 -30.13 -9.93 0.41
CA THR A 431 -30.60 -9.97 1.79
C THR A 431 -29.86 -8.90 2.60
N PHE A 432 -30.61 -8.17 3.43
CA PHE A 432 -30.05 -7.24 4.42
C PHE A 432 -30.44 -7.72 5.81
N ARG A 433 -29.47 -7.88 6.71
CA ARG A 433 -29.73 -8.27 8.10
C ARG A 433 -29.15 -7.24 9.06
N ASN A 434 -30.00 -6.67 9.90
CA ASN A 434 -29.56 -5.88 11.04
C ASN A 434 -29.53 -6.76 12.29
N TYR A 435 -28.32 -7.01 12.79
CA TYR A 435 -28.06 -7.66 14.08
C TYR A 435 -27.47 -6.70 15.11
N ASN A 436 -27.28 -5.42 14.75
CA ASN A 436 -26.72 -4.41 15.63
C ASN A 436 -27.82 -3.78 16.50
N GLN A 437 -27.68 -3.94 17.82
CA GLN A 437 -28.64 -3.45 18.81
C GLN A 437 -28.55 -1.92 19.03
N ASN A 438 -27.46 -1.27 18.58
CA ASN A 438 -27.17 0.15 18.81
C ASN A 438 -27.57 1.05 17.63
N SER A 439 -28.43 0.55 16.74
CA SER A 439 -28.88 1.16 15.47
C SER A 439 -27.90 1.04 14.29
N VAL A 440 -28.49 0.91 13.10
CA VAL A 440 -27.83 1.04 11.80
C VAL A 440 -28.49 2.18 11.05
N THR A 441 -27.75 3.16 10.56
CA THR A 441 -28.30 4.26 9.75
C THR A 441 -28.09 3.99 8.27
N PHE A 442 -29.17 4.00 7.48
CA PHE A 442 -29.06 3.91 6.03
C PHE A 442 -28.46 5.20 5.45
N THR A 443 -27.41 5.06 4.65
CA THR A 443 -26.75 6.17 3.95
C THR A 443 -27.31 6.42 2.56
N ASN A 444 -27.95 5.41 1.96
CA ASN A 444 -28.49 5.44 0.61
C ASN A 444 -29.82 4.69 0.55
N SER A 445 -30.63 4.99 -0.47
CA SER A 445 -31.81 4.18 -0.79
C SER A 445 -31.40 2.76 -1.13
N LEU A 446 -32.21 1.78 -0.69
CA LEU A 446 -31.89 0.36 -0.81
C LEU A 446 -33.09 -0.44 -1.30
N ALA A 447 -32.89 -1.25 -2.34
CA ALA A 447 -33.79 -2.29 -2.77
C ALA A 447 -33.34 -3.66 -2.24
N ILE A 448 -34.28 -4.48 -1.78
CA ILE A 448 -34.02 -5.78 -1.15
C ILE A 448 -34.80 -6.84 -1.89
N ARG A 449 -34.10 -7.82 -2.46
CA ARG A 449 -34.70 -8.84 -3.34
C ARG A 449 -35.40 -9.97 -2.58
N ASN A 450 -34.82 -10.40 -1.45
CA ASN A 450 -35.24 -11.61 -0.75
C ASN A 450 -35.73 -11.34 0.67
N VAL A 451 -34.83 -11.03 1.62
CA VAL A 451 -35.24 -10.82 3.02
C VAL A 451 -34.57 -9.59 3.62
N LEU A 452 -35.38 -8.76 4.27
CA LEU A 452 -34.95 -7.72 5.19
C LEU A 452 -35.16 -8.22 6.62
N VAL A 453 -34.07 -8.47 7.35
CA VAL A 453 -34.12 -9.00 8.72
C VAL A 453 -33.78 -7.91 9.73
N TYR A 454 -34.59 -7.81 10.77
CA TYR A 454 -34.37 -6.96 11.94
C TYR A 454 -34.43 -7.83 13.21
N TYR A 455 -33.27 -8.06 13.83
CA TYR A 455 -33.15 -8.94 15.00
C TYR A 455 -33.03 -8.13 16.31
N ASN A 456 -33.80 -8.50 17.34
CA ASN A 456 -33.68 -8.01 18.73
C ASN A 456 -33.76 -6.48 19.00
N GLY A 457 -34.47 -5.72 18.17
CA GLY A 457 -34.87 -4.35 18.52
C GLY A 457 -33.85 -3.25 18.16
N THR A 458 -34.39 -2.03 18.12
CA THR A 458 -33.92 -0.81 17.46
C THR A 458 -33.91 -0.90 15.92
N PRO A 459 -35.02 -0.50 15.26
CA PRO A 459 -35.07 -0.32 13.82
C PRO A 459 -33.88 0.49 13.28
N PRO A 460 -33.39 0.20 12.05
CA PRO A 460 -32.44 1.09 11.42
C PRO A 460 -32.98 2.52 11.33
N THR A 461 -32.13 3.49 11.60
CA THR A 461 -32.46 4.91 11.39
C THR A 461 -32.47 5.22 9.90
N ARG A 462 -33.50 5.93 9.47
CA ARG A 462 -33.71 6.32 8.07
C ARG A 462 -33.79 7.83 7.94
N PRO A 463 -32.73 8.48 7.42
CA PRO A 463 -32.77 9.90 7.10
C PRO A 463 -33.83 10.24 6.06
N ALA A 464 -34.27 11.50 6.04
CA ALA A 464 -35.23 11.99 5.04
C ALA A 464 -34.70 11.79 3.61
N GLY A 465 -35.56 11.37 2.69
CA GLY A 465 -35.20 11.13 1.28
C GLY A 465 -34.63 9.75 0.96
N ILE A 466 -34.22 8.97 1.96
CA ILE A 466 -33.84 7.56 1.76
C ILE A 466 -35.09 6.72 1.50
N THR A 467 -35.06 5.75 0.60
CA THR A 467 -36.17 4.81 0.33
C THR A 467 -35.76 3.36 0.54
N LEU A 468 -36.66 2.55 1.08
CA LEU A 468 -36.49 1.10 1.20
C LEU A 468 -37.53 0.42 0.31
N THR A 469 -37.06 -0.39 -0.64
CA THR A 469 -37.90 -1.11 -1.59
C THR A 469 -37.79 -2.61 -1.38
N LEU A 470 -38.90 -3.29 -1.07
CA LEU A 470 -39.00 -4.74 -1.19
C LEU A 470 -39.23 -5.07 -2.67
N LEU A 471 -38.21 -5.62 -3.32
CA LEU A 471 -38.15 -5.81 -4.76
C LEU A 471 -38.30 -7.30 -5.10
N SER A 472 -39.52 -7.80 -5.13
CA SER A 472 -39.78 -9.16 -5.61
C SER A 472 -39.58 -9.23 -7.12
N ASP A 473 -39.02 -10.34 -7.59
CA ASP A 473 -38.91 -10.69 -9.01
C ASP A 473 -39.44 -12.11 -9.28
N GLN A 474 -39.20 -12.62 -10.47
CA GLN A 474 -39.68 -13.94 -10.89
C GLN A 474 -39.15 -15.09 -10.01
N ASP A 475 -37.96 -14.91 -9.41
CA ASP A 475 -37.27 -15.98 -8.69
C ASP A 475 -37.41 -15.82 -7.16
N SER A 476 -37.88 -14.67 -6.66
CA SER A 476 -37.91 -14.37 -5.23
C SER A 476 -39.00 -13.38 -4.84
N THR A 477 -39.67 -13.65 -3.72
CA THR A 477 -40.57 -12.69 -3.08
C THR A 477 -39.87 -12.00 -1.93
N ALA A 478 -39.70 -10.69 -2.03
CA ALA A 478 -39.11 -9.87 -0.99
C ALA A 478 -40.02 -9.85 0.25
N SER A 479 -39.44 -10.09 1.43
CA SER A 479 -40.15 -10.13 2.70
C SER A 479 -39.38 -9.37 3.79
N ILE A 480 -40.08 -9.01 4.86
CA ILE A 480 -39.48 -8.46 6.08
C ILE A 480 -39.64 -9.51 7.18
N GLN A 481 -38.55 -9.84 7.86
CA GLN A 481 -38.54 -10.61 9.08
C GLN A 481 -38.26 -9.67 10.25
N TYR A 482 -39.24 -9.49 11.12
CA TYR A 482 -39.14 -8.62 12.29
C TYR A 482 -39.74 -9.31 13.53
N ALA A 483 -39.00 -9.27 14.64
CA ALA A 483 -39.41 -9.89 15.90
C ALA A 483 -40.15 -8.93 16.87
N GLY A 484 -40.44 -7.70 16.46
CA GLY A 484 -41.18 -6.72 17.27
C GLY A 484 -42.67 -6.64 16.92
N THR A 485 -43.41 -5.79 17.63
CA THR A 485 -44.87 -5.70 17.56
C THR A 485 -45.42 -4.81 16.44
N ALA A 486 -44.60 -3.92 15.85
CA ALA A 486 -44.98 -3.05 14.73
C ALA A 486 -43.79 -2.72 13.81
N TYR A 487 -44.01 -2.77 12.49
CA TYR A 487 -42.96 -2.48 11.52
C TYR A 487 -42.53 -1.01 11.55
N PRO A 488 -41.22 -0.72 11.58
CA PRO A 488 -40.73 0.65 11.65
C PRO A 488 -40.70 1.30 10.27
N GLY A 489 -41.43 2.41 10.11
CA GLY A 489 -41.39 3.27 8.92
C GLY A 489 -42.15 2.75 7.69
N SER A 490 -42.05 3.49 6.59
CA SER A 490 -42.76 3.19 5.33
C SER A 490 -41.89 2.41 4.34
N TYR A 491 -42.43 1.41 3.66
CA TYR A 491 -41.71 0.63 2.66
C TYR A 491 -42.39 0.76 1.30
N ILE A 492 -41.60 0.80 0.23
CA ILE A 492 -42.11 0.59 -1.13
C ILE A 492 -42.12 -0.93 -1.35
N VAL A 493 -43.26 -1.49 -1.75
CA VAL A 493 -43.37 -2.91 -2.08
C VAL A 493 -43.58 -3.03 -3.59
N GLN A 494 -42.66 -3.73 -4.26
CA GLN A 494 -42.75 -4.07 -5.67
C GLN A 494 -42.91 -5.59 -5.78
N ARG A 495 -44.07 -6.04 -6.24
CA ARG A 495 -44.30 -7.45 -6.57
C ARG A 495 -43.99 -7.71 -8.04
N TYR A 496 -43.41 -8.87 -8.32
CA TYR A 496 -43.31 -9.38 -9.68
C TYR A 496 -44.68 -9.81 -10.20
N VAL A 497 -44.99 -9.38 -11.41
CA VAL A 497 -46.13 -9.86 -12.19
C VAL A 497 -45.56 -10.34 -13.50
N SER A 498 -45.84 -11.59 -13.87
CA SER A 498 -45.41 -12.08 -15.19
C SER A 498 -46.12 -11.28 -16.29
N GLY A 499 -45.36 -10.77 -17.25
CA GLY A 499 -45.91 -10.09 -18.42
C GLY A 499 -46.83 -11.01 -19.25
N ASP A 500 -46.60 -12.32 -19.17
CA ASP A 500 -47.43 -13.33 -19.87
C ASP A 500 -48.84 -13.45 -19.27
N LEU A 501 -49.02 -13.08 -17.99
CA LEU A 501 -50.29 -13.19 -17.27
C LEU A 501 -51.02 -11.85 -17.15
N ASN A 502 -50.35 -10.72 -17.36
CA ASN A 502 -50.96 -9.39 -17.31
C ASN A 502 -50.27 -8.42 -18.30
N PRO A 503 -50.68 -8.44 -19.58
CA PRO A 503 -50.10 -7.57 -20.61
C PRO A 503 -50.60 -6.10 -20.55
N GLY A 504 -51.50 -5.76 -19.61
CA GLY A 504 -52.13 -4.43 -19.50
C GLY A 504 -51.87 -3.71 -18.16
N ALA A 505 -52.46 -2.52 -17.99
CA ALA A 505 -52.41 -1.79 -16.72
C ALA A 505 -53.36 -2.42 -15.70
N GLY A 506 -52.81 -3.03 -14.64
CA GLY A 506 -53.58 -3.64 -13.55
C GLY A 506 -53.72 -2.75 -12.30
N TYR A 507 -54.82 -2.93 -11.57
CA TYR A 507 -55.03 -2.33 -10.24
C TYR A 507 -54.25 -3.07 -9.15
N ARG A 508 -53.79 -2.34 -8.13
CA ARG A 508 -53.04 -2.87 -6.98
C ARG A 508 -53.95 -2.97 -5.75
N GLN A 509 -53.91 -4.10 -5.06
CA GLN A 509 -54.36 -4.20 -3.66
C GLN A 509 -53.18 -4.63 -2.80
N VAL A 510 -52.93 -3.86 -1.75
CA VAL A 510 -51.90 -4.14 -0.74
C VAL A 510 -52.62 -4.73 0.47
N SER A 511 -52.26 -5.95 0.84
CA SER A 511 -52.60 -6.53 2.13
C SER A 511 -51.32 -6.63 2.95
N ALA A 512 -51.32 -6.07 4.16
CA ALA A 512 -50.30 -6.43 5.15
C ALA A 512 -50.45 -7.92 5.48
N PRO A 513 -49.35 -8.67 5.73
CA PRO A 513 -49.46 -10.01 6.26
C PRO A 513 -49.97 -9.91 7.70
N VAL A 514 -51.28 -10.02 7.86
CA VAL A 514 -51.92 -10.28 9.16
C VAL A 514 -52.28 -11.76 9.17
N ALA A 515 -51.71 -12.50 10.11
CA ALA A 515 -51.98 -13.91 10.32
C ALA A 515 -53.09 -14.07 11.37
N GLY A 516 -54.16 -14.78 11.01
CA GLY A 516 -55.29 -15.06 11.90
C GLY A 516 -56.38 -13.99 12.10
N PRO A 517 -56.44 -12.82 11.41
CA PRO A 517 -57.61 -11.94 11.54
C PRO A 517 -58.82 -12.53 10.82
N MET A 518 -59.99 -12.20 11.31
CA MET A 518 -61.28 -12.50 10.67
C MET A 518 -61.79 -11.30 9.88
N VAL A 519 -62.74 -11.51 8.96
CA VAL A 519 -63.42 -10.42 8.23
C VAL A 519 -64.07 -9.42 9.20
N SER A 520 -64.49 -9.86 10.40
CA SER A 520 -64.98 -8.98 11.47
C SER A 520 -63.98 -7.94 11.93
N ASP A 521 -62.68 -8.23 11.82
CA ASP A 521 -61.61 -7.35 12.31
C ASP A 521 -61.40 -6.14 11.38
N LEU A 522 -62.06 -6.12 10.22
CA LEU A 522 -62.14 -4.96 9.34
C LEU A 522 -63.09 -3.87 9.87
N ALA A 523 -63.89 -4.16 10.91
CA ALA A 523 -64.81 -3.19 11.49
C ALA A 523 -64.06 -2.01 12.14
N THR A 524 -64.53 -0.80 11.86
CA THR A 524 -64.07 0.44 12.50
C THR A 524 -65.27 1.22 13.04
N ALA A 525 -65.03 2.30 13.78
CA ALA A 525 -66.11 3.17 14.25
C ALA A 525 -66.97 3.77 13.12
N ALA A 526 -66.45 3.83 11.87
CA ALA A 526 -67.12 4.37 10.71
C ALA A 526 -67.48 3.32 9.64
N PHE A 527 -67.14 2.04 9.85
CA PHE A 527 -67.33 0.98 8.86
C PHE A 527 -67.76 -0.33 9.51
N THR A 528 -68.85 -0.90 9.02
CA THR A 528 -69.31 -2.24 9.38
C THR A 528 -69.23 -3.15 8.15
N PRO A 529 -68.39 -4.21 8.17
CA PRO A 529 -68.30 -5.16 7.08
C PRO A 529 -69.64 -5.83 6.82
N VAL A 530 -70.04 -5.91 5.55
CA VAL A 530 -71.21 -6.63 5.07
C VAL A 530 -70.71 -7.73 4.15
N VAL A 531 -71.02 -8.98 4.50
CA VAL A 531 -70.79 -10.15 3.66
C VAL A 531 -72.12 -10.69 3.19
N ASN A 532 -72.20 -11.11 1.93
CA ASN A 532 -73.36 -11.76 1.35
C ASN A 532 -72.91 -12.88 0.38
N PRO A 533 -72.81 -14.14 0.86
CA PRO A 533 -72.38 -15.27 0.03
C PRO A 533 -73.25 -15.52 -1.20
N ALA A 534 -74.50 -15.05 -1.23
CA ALA A 534 -75.37 -15.14 -2.39
C ALA A 534 -74.83 -14.35 -3.60
N TYR A 535 -73.97 -13.35 -3.37
CA TYR A 535 -73.22 -12.67 -4.42
C TYR A 535 -72.42 -13.67 -5.29
N ASN A 536 -71.86 -14.71 -4.68
CA ASN A 536 -70.87 -15.58 -5.32
C ASN A 536 -71.45 -16.49 -6.39
N THR A 537 -72.76 -16.78 -6.31
CA THR A 537 -73.49 -17.69 -7.19
C THR A 537 -74.58 -16.98 -8.00
N SER A 538 -74.79 -15.68 -7.78
CA SER A 538 -75.79 -14.90 -8.51
C SER A 538 -75.41 -14.74 -9.98
N ALA A 539 -76.40 -14.91 -10.88
CA ALA A 539 -76.26 -14.57 -12.29
C ALA A 539 -76.19 -13.04 -12.51
N THR A 540 -76.70 -12.26 -11.55
CA THR A 540 -76.66 -10.79 -11.53
C THR A 540 -76.13 -10.26 -10.18
N PRO A 541 -74.83 -10.43 -9.85
CA PRO A 541 -74.29 -10.08 -8.54
C PRO A 541 -74.49 -8.62 -8.15
N GLY A 542 -74.53 -7.71 -9.12
CA GLY A 542 -74.79 -6.27 -8.93
C GLY A 542 -76.12 -5.92 -8.22
N THR A 543 -77.05 -6.87 -8.13
CA THR A 543 -78.37 -6.66 -7.52
C THR A 543 -78.59 -7.41 -6.21
N THR A 544 -77.58 -8.06 -5.64
CA THR A 544 -77.75 -8.80 -4.37
C THR A 544 -77.90 -7.85 -3.18
N THR A 545 -78.86 -8.15 -2.29
CA THR A 545 -79.14 -7.34 -1.08
C THR A 545 -79.05 -8.19 0.19
N PRO A 546 -78.35 -7.73 1.26
CA PRO A 546 -77.54 -6.52 1.28
C PRO A 546 -76.32 -6.68 0.35
N PHE A 547 -75.91 -5.61 -0.32
CA PHE A 547 -74.76 -5.68 -1.21
C PHE A 547 -73.49 -5.85 -0.38
N PRO A 548 -72.59 -6.81 -0.70
CA PRO A 548 -71.37 -6.97 0.07
C PRO A 548 -70.52 -5.71 0.03
N THR A 549 -69.93 -5.35 1.16
CA THR A 549 -68.97 -4.24 1.27
C THR A 549 -67.53 -4.74 1.39
N VAL A 550 -67.33 -6.05 1.57
CA VAL A 550 -66.02 -6.71 1.60
C VAL A 550 -65.98 -7.83 0.58
N TYR A 551 -64.89 -7.89 -0.18
CA TYR A 551 -64.66 -8.88 -1.24
C TYR A 551 -63.29 -9.53 -1.09
N GLY A 552 -63.22 -10.83 -1.34
CA GLY A 552 -62.00 -11.51 -1.74
C GLY A 552 -61.90 -11.59 -3.26
N TYR A 553 -60.72 -11.96 -3.76
CA TYR A 553 -60.51 -12.27 -5.17
C TYR A 553 -59.95 -13.68 -5.33
N ASP A 554 -60.59 -14.46 -6.18
CA ASP A 554 -60.19 -15.83 -6.54
C ASP A 554 -60.14 -15.94 -8.07
N GLU A 555 -58.92 -16.02 -8.60
CA GLU A 555 -58.65 -16.07 -10.03
C GLU A 555 -59.27 -17.32 -10.71
N THR A 556 -59.46 -18.41 -9.97
CA THR A 556 -60.09 -19.62 -10.52
C THR A 556 -61.54 -19.40 -10.93
N ARG A 557 -62.18 -18.35 -10.38
CA ARG A 557 -63.53 -17.94 -10.73
C ARG A 557 -63.64 -17.35 -12.13
N LEU A 558 -62.55 -16.84 -12.72
CA LEU A 558 -62.55 -16.27 -14.08
C LEU A 558 -62.98 -17.29 -15.13
N ALA A 559 -62.55 -18.54 -14.97
CA ALA A 559 -62.85 -19.65 -15.89
C ALA A 559 -64.18 -20.35 -15.58
N THR A 560 -64.68 -20.24 -14.34
CA THR A 560 -65.77 -21.08 -13.83
C THR A 560 -67.06 -20.32 -13.55
N THR A 561 -67.01 -19.00 -13.41
CA THR A 561 -68.16 -18.18 -13.03
C THR A 561 -68.94 -17.70 -14.24
N THR A 562 -70.23 -18.05 -14.27
CA THR A 562 -71.19 -17.62 -15.30
C THR A 562 -72.16 -16.59 -14.72
N ASN A 563 -71.82 -15.31 -14.83
CA ASN A 563 -72.67 -14.19 -14.43
C ASN A 563 -72.46 -12.98 -15.36
N ASN A 564 -73.21 -11.90 -15.14
CA ASN A 564 -73.18 -10.68 -15.95
C ASN A 564 -72.04 -9.71 -15.62
N LEU A 565 -71.05 -10.11 -14.80
CA LEU A 565 -69.88 -9.28 -14.50
C LEU A 565 -68.88 -9.30 -15.67
N SER A 566 -68.04 -8.26 -15.74
CA SER A 566 -66.93 -8.22 -16.70
C SER A 566 -65.95 -9.37 -16.46
N ALA A 567 -65.10 -9.69 -17.45
CA ALA A 567 -64.22 -10.85 -17.38
C ALA A 567 -63.37 -10.88 -16.10
N PHE A 568 -62.71 -9.77 -15.74
CA PHE A 568 -61.94 -9.64 -14.50
C PHE A 568 -62.82 -9.65 -13.25
N ASP A 569 -63.96 -8.97 -13.29
CA ASP A 569 -64.83 -8.80 -12.12
C ASP A 569 -65.44 -10.12 -11.63
N LYS A 570 -65.46 -11.16 -12.48
CA LYS A 570 -65.85 -12.54 -12.08
C LYS A 570 -64.97 -13.11 -10.96
N GLY A 571 -63.73 -12.64 -10.85
CA GLY A 571 -62.81 -13.04 -9.79
C GLY A 571 -63.23 -12.60 -8.39
N PHE A 572 -64.03 -11.54 -8.26
CA PHE A 572 -64.50 -11.09 -6.95
C PHE A 572 -65.54 -12.05 -6.35
N PHE A 573 -65.42 -12.26 -5.04
CA PHE A 573 -66.37 -13.04 -4.26
C PHE A 573 -66.56 -12.40 -2.88
N SER A 574 -67.77 -12.44 -2.33
CA SER A 574 -68.03 -12.11 -0.94
C SER A 574 -67.59 -13.25 -0.02
N PRO A 575 -66.90 -12.98 1.10
CA PRO A 575 -66.61 -13.99 2.11
C PRO A 575 -67.87 -14.72 2.63
N ALA A 576 -67.70 -15.94 3.16
CA ALA A 576 -68.79 -16.79 3.61
C ALA A 576 -69.49 -16.26 4.88
N ALA A 577 -68.71 -15.67 5.79
CA ALA A 577 -69.17 -15.10 7.06
C ALA A 577 -68.18 -14.04 7.57
N LEU A 578 -68.60 -13.23 8.55
CA LEU A 578 -67.68 -12.31 9.26
C LEU A 578 -66.57 -13.05 10.01
N SER A 579 -66.81 -14.30 10.41
CA SER A 579 -65.80 -15.19 11.01
C SER A 579 -64.84 -15.83 10.00
N THR A 580 -64.95 -15.50 8.71
CA THR A 580 -64.02 -16.02 7.70
C THR A 580 -62.63 -15.48 8.02
N VAL A 581 -61.67 -16.39 8.20
CA VAL A 581 -60.26 -16.03 8.41
C VAL A 581 -59.72 -15.44 7.11
N LEU A 582 -59.10 -14.27 7.18
CA LEU A 582 -58.41 -13.70 6.05
C LEU A 582 -57.14 -14.53 5.82
N ALA A 583 -57.02 -15.12 4.64
CA ALA A 583 -55.85 -15.92 4.29
C ALA A 583 -54.58 -15.06 4.36
N ASP A 584 -53.49 -15.64 4.86
CA ASP A 584 -52.19 -14.97 5.02
C ASP A 584 -51.79 -14.24 3.73
N GLY A 585 -51.54 -12.92 3.86
CA GLY A 585 -51.15 -12.07 2.73
C GLY A 585 -52.26 -11.81 1.71
N ARG A 586 -53.55 -11.91 2.09
CA ARG A 586 -54.71 -11.57 1.24
C ARG A 586 -55.78 -10.67 1.91
N ALA A 587 -55.50 -10.13 3.10
CA ALA A 587 -56.41 -9.25 3.84
C ALA A 587 -56.37 -7.78 3.34
N THR A 588 -57.44 -7.29 2.70
CA THR A 588 -57.59 -5.87 2.35
C THR A 588 -58.53 -5.16 3.34
N PRO A 589 -58.27 -3.89 3.74
CA PRO A 589 -59.29 -3.01 4.28
C PRO A 589 -60.43 -2.78 3.30
#